data_AF-A0A836YL58-F1
#
_entry.id   AF-A0A836YL58-F1
#
_cell.length_a   1.000
_cell.length_b   1.000
_cell.length_c   1.000
_cell.angle_alpha   90.00
_cell.angle_beta   90.00
_cell.angle_gamma   90.00
#
_symmetry.space_group_name_H-M   'P 1'
#
loop_
_entity.id
_entity.type
_entity.pdbx_description
1 polymer ?
#
loop_
_entity_poly.entity_id
_entity_poly.type
_entity_poly.pdbx_seq_one_letter_code
_entity_poly.pdbx_strand_id
1 'polypeptide(L)'
;MTDLNKGRELEAQIETFKKEAMELWFVPNLADTYKNKDLFIYSIIDGEVFFMREQARQLWSFWNKAKAQAVPEGYCLVPKEIPDSVVSCLENSGFHWGDGTRDHYTPIYSLMVEVASESGAEG
;
A
#
# COMPACT_ATOMS: atom_id res chain seq x y z
N MET A 1 -1.52 26.59 12.47
CA MET A 1 -0.77 26.19 11.26
C MET A 1 -0.78 24.66 11.05
N THR A 2 -1.35 23.88 11.98
CA THR A 2 -1.45 22.42 11.95
C THR A 2 -2.63 21.87 11.15
N ASP A 3 -3.78 22.57 11.12
CA ASP A 3 -5.00 22.05 10.46
C ASP A 3 -4.99 22.19 8.94
N LEU A 4 -4.35 23.25 8.41
CA LEU A 4 -4.18 23.45 6.96
C LEU A 4 -3.29 22.37 6.32
N ASN A 5 -2.25 21.91 7.02
CA ASN A 5 -1.37 20.85 6.51
C ASN A 5 -2.08 19.49 6.51
N LYS A 6 -2.89 19.20 7.54
CA LYS A 6 -3.72 17.99 7.60
C LYS A 6 -4.78 17.96 6.49
N GLY A 7 -5.43 19.09 6.22
CA GLY A 7 -6.41 19.19 5.12
C GLY A 7 -5.80 18.86 3.76
N ARG A 8 -4.62 19.45 3.45
CA ARG A 8 -3.90 19.19 2.18
C ARG A 8 -3.43 17.74 2.05
N GLU A 9 -3.00 17.13 3.15
CA GLU A 9 -2.63 15.72 3.18
C GLU A 9 -3.85 14.81 2.92
N LEU A 10 -4.99 15.12 3.53
CA LEU A 10 -6.24 14.40 3.30
C LEU A 10 -6.72 14.52 1.85
N GLU A 11 -6.63 15.72 1.27
CA GLU A 11 -6.95 15.96 -0.15
C GLU A 11 -6.07 15.10 -1.07
N ALA A 12 -4.76 15.03 -0.82
CA ALA A 12 -3.86 14.19 -1.59
C ALA A 12 -4.22 12.70 -1.48
N GLN A 13 -4.54 12.23 -0.27
CA GLN A 13 -5.00 10.85 -0.07
C GLN A 13 -6.31 10.54 -0.81
N ILE A 14 -7.24 11.50 -0.84
CA ILE A 14 -8.50 11.37 -1.58
C ILE A 14 -8.24 11.27 -3.09
N GLU A 15 -7.30 12.05 -3.64
CA GLU A 15 -6.95 11.96 -5.06
C GLU A 15 -6.29 10.62 -5.42
N THR A 16 -5.40 10.09 -4.56
CA THR A 16 -4.86 8.74 -4.71
C THR A 16 -5.96 7.68 -4.68
N PHE A 17 -6.84 7.75 -3.68
CA PHE A 17 -7.99 6.85 -3.57
C PHE A 17 -8.88 6.89 -4.82
N LYS A 18 -9.23 8.08 -5.34
CA LYS A 18 -10.06 8.21 -6.55
C LYS A 18 -9.42 7.51 -7.74
N LYS A 19 -8.11 7.70 -7.93
CA LYS A 19 -7.36 7.06 -9.00
C LYS A 19 -7.40 5.53 -8.88
N GLU A 20 -7.06 4.99 -7.71
CA GLU A 20 -7.02 3.55 -7.47
C GLU A 20 -8.42 2.91 -7.51
N ALA A 21 -9.44 3.61 -7.01
CA ALA A 21 -10.82 3.17 -7.10
C ALA A 21 -11.28 3.04 -8.56
N MET A 22 -10.85 3.95 -9.44
CA MET A 22 -11.18 3.91 -10.87
C MET A 22 -10.51 2.76 -11.63
N GLU A 23 -9.50 2.09 -11.06
CA GLU A 23 -8.89 0.89 -11.63
C GLU A 23 -9.75 -0.37 -11.41
N LEU A 24 -10.73 -0.33 -10.50
CA LEU A 24 -11.68 -1.42 -10.30
C LEU A 24 -12.66 -1.52 -11.47
N TRP A 25 -12.86 -2.74 -11.99
CA TRP A 25 -13.62 -3.01 -13.22
C TRP A 25 -15.05 -2.42 -13.28
N PHE A 26 -15.71 -2.24 -12.13
CA PHE A 26 -17.09 -1.75 -12.07
C PHE A 26 -17.21 -0.25 -11.78
N VAL A 27 -16.15 0.39 -11.27
CA VAL A 27 -16.22 1.78 -10.80
C VAL A 27 -16.41 2.79 -11.93
N PRO A 28 -15.76 2.65 -13.10
CA PRO A 28 -16.06 3.51 -14.25
C PRO A 28 -17.53 3.47 -14.66
N ASN A 29 -18.10 2.26 -14.80
CA ASN A 29 -19.51 2.08 -15.12
C ASN A 29 -20.44 2.67 -14.04
N LEU A 30 -20.06 2.54 -12.78
CA LEU A 30 -20.79 3.15 -11.67
C LEU A 30 -20.74 4.67 -11.75
N ALA A 31 -19.57 5.26 -12.01
CA ALA A 31 -19.41 6.71 -12.16
C ALA A 31 -20.28 7.26 -13.30
N ASP A 32 -20.34 6.56 -14.44
CA ASP A 32 -21.16 6.93 -15.60
C ASP A 32 -22.68 6.95 -15.30
N THR A 33 -23.13 6.23 -14.27
CA THR A 33 -24.53 6.29 -13.83
C THR A 33 -24.91 7.66 -13.25
N TYR A 34 -23.93 8.46 -12.82
CA TYR A 34 -24.15 9.78 -12.23
C TYR A 34 -24.03 10.91 -13.27
N LYS A 35 -25.12 11.14 -14.01
CA LYS A 35 -25.17 12.08 -15.15
C LYS A 35 -24.88 13.55 -14.83
N ASN A 36 -25.18 14.01 -13.61
CA ASN A 36 -25.14 15.44 -13.25
C ASN A 36 -24.31 15.75 -11.98
N LYS A 37 -23.66 14.74 -11.39
CA LYS A 37 -22.95 14.88 -10.10
C LYS A 37 -21.79 13.89 -10.04
N ASP A 38 -20.64 14.31 -9.57
CA ASP A 38 -19.49 13.43 -9.37
C ASP A 38 -19.80 12.28 -8.37
N LEU A 39 -19.39 11.05 -8.67
CA LEU A 39 -19.46 9.90 -7.75
C LEU A 39 -18.68 10.19 -6.47
N PHE A 40 -17.52 10.83 -6.59
CA PHE A 40 -16.59 11.07 -5.49
C PHE A 40 -16.79 12.43 -4.82
N ILE A 41 -17.96 13.07 -4.97
CA ILE A 41 -18.22 14.34 -4.29
C ILE A 41 -18.07 14.20 -2.76
N TYR A 42 -17.23 15.06 -2.18
CA TYR A 42 -16.88 15.03 -0.78
C TYR A 42 -16.79 16.43 -0.16
N SER A 43 -16.79 16.47 1.17
CA SER A 43 -16.40 17.63 1.97
C SER A 43 -15.49 17.21 3.10
N ILE A 44 -14.53 18.05 3.47
CA ILE A 44 -13.68 17.84 4.65
C ILE A 44 -14.21 18.74 5.76
N ILE A 45 -14.57 18.15 6.89
CA ILE A 45 -15.09 18.87 8.07
C ILE A 45 -14.31 18.34 9.26
N ASP A 46 -13.68 19.24 10.02
CA ASP A 46 -12.89 18.91 11.21
C ASP A 46 -11.81 17.83 11.00
N GLY A 47 -11.24 17.78 9.78
CA GLY A 47 -10.20 16.82 9.41
C GLY A 47 -10.71 15.43 9.00
N GLU A 48 -12.03 15.25 8.94
CA GLU A 48 -12.67 14.02 8.47
C GLU A 48 -13.27 14.22 7.07
N VAL A 49 -13.20 13.17 6.23
CA VAL A 49 -13.80 13.18 4.89
C VAL A 49 -15.22 12.64 4.93
N PHE A 50 -16.15 13.40 4.36
CA PHE A 50 -17.55 13.04 4.20
C PHE A 50 -17.88 12.91 2.72
N PHE A 51 -18.06 11.68 2.25
CA PHE A 51 -18.57 11.42 0.90
C PHE A 51 -20.08 11.54 0.88
N MET A 52 -20.60 12.28 -0.09
CA MET A 52 -22.04 12.47 -0.28
C MET A 52 -22.70 11.26 -0.96
N ARG A 53 -21.90 10.32 -1.49
CA ARG A 53 -22.36 9.07 -2.08
C ARG A 53 -21.97 7.90 -1.20
N GLU A 54 -22.94 7.06 -0.87
CA GLU A 54 -22.71 5.88 -0.03
C GLU A 54 -21.71 4.91 -0.67
N GLN A 55 -21.74 4.77 -1.99
CA GLN A 55 -20.80 3.92 -2.72
C GLN A 55 -19.36 4.44 -2.58
N ALA A 56 -19.14 5.75 -2.71
CA ALA A 56 -17.82 6.35 -2.52
C ALA A 56 -17.36 6.23 -1.06
N ARG A 57 -18.28 6.39 -0.10
CA ARG A 57 -17.98 6.18 1.34
C ARG A 57 -17.56 4.73 1.63
N GLN A 58 -18.23 3.75 1.03
CA GLN A 58 -17.89 2.33 1.19
C GLN A 58 -16.55 2.00 0.54
N LEU A 59 -16.31 2.45 -0.69
CA LEU A 59 -15.02 2.31 -1.38
C LEU A 59 -13.88 2.93 -0.56
N TRP A 60 -14.08 4.13 0.01
CA TRP A 60 -13.11 4.78 0.89
C TRP A 60 -12.83 3.96 2.16
N SER A 61 -13.87 3.39 2.78
CA SER A 61 -13.68 2.52 3.95
C SER A 61 -12.91 1.25 3.62
N PHE A 62 -13.20 0.60 2.49
CA PHE A 62 -12.46 -0.59 2.04
C PHE A 62 -11.02 -0.25 1.73
N TRP A 63 -10.77 0.85 1.03
CA TRP A 63 -9.44 1.32 0.71
C TRP A 63 -8.58 1.58 1.96
N ASN A 64 -9.14 2.26 2.97
CA ASN A 64 -8.44 2.48 4.24
C ASN A 64 -8.19 1.18 5.02
N LYS A 65 -9.16 0.25 5.02
CA LYS A 65 -8.97 -1.07 5.66
C LYS A 65 -7.88 -1.88 4.98
N ALA A 66 -7.86 -1.90 3.64
CA ALA A 66 -6.83 -2.57 2.86
C ALA A 66 -5.44 -1.98 3.16
N LYS A 67 -5.32 -0.64 3.19
CA LYS A 67 -4.07 0.03 3.58
C LYS A 67 -3.62 -0.30 4.99
N ALA A 68 -4.55 -0.40 5.94
CA ALA A 68 -4.25 -0.74 7.33
C ALA A 68 -3.86 -2.21 7.52
N GLN A 69 -4.28 -3.09 6.61
CA GLN A 69 -4.02 -4.54 6.66
C GLN A 69 -2.90 -5.00 5.72
N ALA A 70 -2.31 -4.11 4.92
CA ALA A 70 -1.30 -4.48 3.92
C ALA A 70 -0.07 -5.20 4.53
N VAL A 71 0.22 -4.99 5.81
CA VAL A 71 1.24 -5.74 6.56
C VAL A 71 0.72 -6.00 7.98
N PRO A 72 0.48 -7.26 8.38
CA PRO A 72 0.06 -7.58 9.74
C PRO A 72 1.09 -7.13 10.79
N GLU A 73 0.63 -6.88 12.02
CA GLU A 73 1.51 -6.54 13.14
C GLU A 73 2.54 -7.66 13.39
N GLY A 74 3.81 -7.29 13.48
CA GLY A 74 4.93 -8.23 13.61
C GLY A 74 5.53 -8.71 12.28
N TYR A 75 5.01 -8.25 11.13
CA TYR A 75 5.52 -8.58 9.80
C TYR A 75 6.10 -7.36 9.09
N CYS A 76 7.00 -7.61 8.13
CA CYS A 76 7.56 -6.60 7.22
C CYS A 76 7.47 -7.12 5.78
N LEU A 77 7.15 -6.24 4.82
CA LEU A 77 7.29 -6.56 3.41
C LEU A 77 8.76 -6.47 3.00
N VAL A 78 9.25 -7.52 2.35
CA VAL A 78 10.59 -7.58 1.78
C VAL A 78 10.51 -7.96 0.30
N PRO A 79 11.44 -7.48 -0.56
CA PRO A 79 11.46 -7.88 -1.97
C PRO A 79 11.65 -9.39 -2.14
N LYS A 80 11.19 -9.97 -3.25
CA LYS A 80 11.39 -11.42 -3.52
C LYS A 80 12.85 -11.79 -3.84
N GLU A 81 13.67 -10.81 -4.16
CA GLU A 81 15.11 -10.97 -4.40
C GLU A 81 15.92 -10.18 -3.37
N ILE A 82 17.14 -10.63 -3.07
CA ILE A 82 18.00 -9.95 -2.10
C ILE A 82 18.44 -8.57 -2.63
N PRO A 83 18.08 -7.46 -1.96
CA PRO A 83 18.47 -6.14 -2.43
C PRO A 83 19.95 -5.84 -2.16
N ASP A 84 20.55 -5.00 -3.00
CA ASP A 84 21.97 -4.57 -2.87
C ASP A 84 22.31 -4.01 -1.49
N SER A 85 21.36 -3.30 -0.86
CA SER A 85 21.53 -2.74 0.48
C SER A 85 21.73 -3.82 1.55
N VAL A 86 21.01 -4.95 1.45
CA VAL A 86 21.18 -6.09 2.37
C VAL A 86 22.54 -6.75 2.15
N VAL A 87 22.95 -6.93 0.89
CA VAL A 87 24.28 -7.47 0.56
C VAL A 87 25.38 -6.59 1.14
N SER A 88 25.30 -5.27 0.94
CA SER A 88 26.25 -4.31 1.49
C SER A 88 26.28 -4.34 3.02
N CYS A 89 25.13 -4.48 3.69
CA CYS A 89 25.10 -4.67 5.14
C CYS A 89 25.79 -5.96 5.58
N LEU A 90 25.57 -7.07 4.86
CA LEU A 90 26.19 -8.37 5.16
C LEU A 90 27.71 -8.31 5.00
N GLU A 91 28.20 -7.72 3.91
CA GLU A 91 29.64 -7.54 3.64
C GLU A 91 30.36 -6.70 4.70
N ASN A 92 29.67 -5.73 5.28
CA ASN A 92 30.21 -4.87 6.33
C ASN A 92 29.90 -5.37 7.76
N SER A 93 29.35 -6.57 7.89
CA SER A 93 28.99 -7.17 9.18
C SER A 93 29.93 -8.33 9.55
N GLY A 94 29.76 -8.86 10.77
CA GLY A 94 30.40 -10.12 11.19
C GLY A 94 29.90 -11.36 10.44
N PHE A 95 28.90 -11.22 9.57
CA PHE A 95 28.33 -12.28 8.72
C PHE A 95 28.89 -12.27 7.29
N HIS A 96 29.94 -11.49 7.02
CA HIS A 96 30.58 -11.44 5.71
C HIS A 96 31.16 -12.81 5.30
N TRP A 97 30.98 -13.17 4.02
CA TRP A 97 31.45 -14.43 3.42
C TRP A 97 32.35 -14.19 2.19
N GLY A 98 33.35 -13.33 2.35
CA GLY A 98 34.30 -13.04 1.28
C GLY A 98 33.65 -12.41 0.05
N ASP A 99 34.27 -12.64 -1.10
CA ASP A 99 33.83 -12.14 -2.42
C ASP A 99 32.50 -12.75 -2.92
N GLY A 100 32.01 -13.82 -2.26
CA GLY A 100 30.76 -14.52 -2.60
C GLY A 100 29.59 -14.25 -1.66
N THR A 101 29.58 -13.12 -0.92
CA THR A 101 28.55 -12.86 0.11
C THR A 101 27.11 -12.98 -0.43
N ARG A 102 26.80 -12.40 -1.61
CA ARG A 102 25.47 -12.55 -2.23
C ARG A 102 25.11 -14.01 -2.54
N ASP A 103 26.01 -14.73 -3.19
CA ASP A 103 25.77 -16.10 -3.64
C ASP A 103 25.58 -17.05 -2.45
N HIS A 104 26.30 -16.79 -1.35
CA HIS A 104 26.17 -17.54 -0.10
C HIS A 104 24.77 -17.40 0.51
N TYR A 105 24.20 -16.19 0.52
CA TYR A 105 22.91 -15.92 1.18
C TYR A 105 21.69 -16.09 0.28
N THR A 106 21.86 -16.10 -1.05
CA THR A 106 20.77 -16.25 -2.02
C THR A 106 19.88 -17.47 -1.73
N PRO A 107 20.40 -18.70 -1.51
CA PRO A 107 19.56 -19.87 -1.26
C PRO A 107 18.69 -19.74 0.01
N ILE A 108 19.23 -19.13 1.08
CA ILE A 108 18.51 -18.92 2.34
C ILE A 108 17.38 -17.91 2.12
N TYR A 109 17.66 -16.83 1.40
CA TYR A 109 16.66 -15.81 1.07
C TYR A 109 15.54 -16.39 0.19
N SER A 110 15.89 -17.17 -0.83
CA SER A 110 14.92 -17.85 -1.69
C SER A 110 14.01 -18.80 -0.91
N LEU A 111 14.57 -19.59 0.03
CA LEU A 111 13.77 -20.47 0.88
C LEU A 111 12.79 -19.70 1.77
N MET A 112 13.22 -18.58 2.36
CA MET A 112 12.35 -17.72 3.15
C MET A 112 11.19 -17.17 2.31
N VAL A 113 11.45 -16.75 1.07
CA VAL A 113 10.42 -16.25 0.14
C VAL A 113 9.47 -17.36 -0.28
N GLU A 114 9.97 -18.55 -0.61
CA GLU A 114 9.16 -19.72 -1.00
C GLU A 114 8.18 -20.10 0.12
N VAL A 115 8.67 -20.26 1.35
CA VAL A 115 7.83 -20.57 2.52
C VAL A 115 6.80 -19.47 2.78
N ALA A 116 7.18 -18.20 2.62
CA ALA A 116 6.26 -17.08 2.78
C ALA A 116 5.13 -17.10 1.72
N SER A 117 5.47 -17.36 0.46
CA SER A 117 4.49 -17.45 -0.64
C SER A 117 3.51 -18.63 -0.47
N GLU A 118 3.97 -19.80 0.00
CA GLU A 118 3.10 -20.95 0.24
C GLU A 118 2.11 -20.74 1.40
N SER A 119 2.45 -19.86 2.36
CA SER A 119 1.61 -19.59 3.53
C SER A 119 0.38 -18.73 3.23
N GLY A 120 0.25 -18.18 2.02
CA GLY A 120 -0.83 -17.25 1.66
C GLY A 120 -0.68 -15.87 2.31
N ALA A 121 0.46 -15.57 2.93
CA ALA A 121 0.82 -14.24 3.45
C ALA A 121 1.33 -13.31 2.32
N GLU A 122 0.71 -13.37 1.15
CA GLU A 122 0.95 -12.43 0.07
C GLU A 122 0.03 -11.23 0.33
N GLY A 123 0.62 -10.12 0.77
CA GLY A 123 -0.09 -8.84 0.96
C GLY A 123 -0.54 -8.22 -0.35
#